data_AF-A0A6A4NG98-F1
#
_entry.id   AF-A0A6A4NG98-F1
#
_cell.length_a   1.000
_cell.length_b   1.000
_cell.length_c   1.000
_cell.angle_alpha   90.00
_cell.angle_beta   90.00
_cell.angle_gamma   90.00
#
_symmetry.space_group_name_H-M   'P 1'
#
loop_
_entity.id
_entity.type
_entity.pdbx_description
1 polymer ?
#
loop_
_entity_poly.entity_id
_entity_poly.type
_entity_poly.pdbx_seq_one_letter_code
_entity_poly.pdbx_strand_id
1 'polypeptide(L)'
;MAHVKVEALVIQGLKLATVMSQVKKLEESVLKLGQKKPSSILSCGSSTEEFTEHCINNAECLTIGVRKRSQGMNGYLIITRWQKNLWLLATALIRTLKFVAR
;
A
#
# COMPACT_ATOMS: atom_id res chain seq x y z
N MET A 1 -19.22 26.10 -0.40
CA MET A 1 -18.55 25.41 -1.52
C MET A 1 -17.07 25.34 -1.22
N ALA A 2 -16.48 24.14 -1.20
CA ALA A 2 -15.03 24.00 -1.07
C ALA A 2 -14.39 24.03 -2.46
N HIS A 3 -13.35 24.86 -2.64
CA HIS A 3 -12.59 24.94 -3.89
C HIS A 3 -11.42 23.95 -3.81
N VAL A 4 -11.43 22.93 -4.66
CA VAL A 4 -10.37 21.90 -4.72
C VAL A 4 -9.47 22.19 -5.91
N LYS A 5 -8.18 22.44 -5.66
CA LYS A 5 -7.16 22.54 -6.71
C LYS A 5 -6.69 21.13 -7.07
N VAL A 6 -6.75 20.77 -8.35
CA VAL A 6 -6.31 19.48 -8.86
C VAL A 6 -5.19 19.71 -9.87
N GLU A 7 -4.07 19.02 -9.69
CA GLU A 7 -2.96 19.01 -10.63
C GLU A 7 -2.75 17.58 -11.15
N ALA A 8 -2.55 17.43 -12.46
CA ALA A 8 -2.32 16.14 -13.10
C ALA A 8 -0.98 16.17 -13.84
N LEU A 9 -0.12 15.20 -13.55
CA LEU A 9 1.20 15.10 -14.15
C LEU A 9 1.43 13.68 -14.66
N VAL A 10 1.80 13.55 -15.94
CA VAL A 10 2.21 12.30 -16.55
C VAL A 10 3.73 12.31 -16.66
N ILE A 11 4.38 11.34 -16.01
CA ILE A 11 5.83 11.16 -16.10
C ILE A 11 6.14 9.82 -16.74
N GLN A 12 7.06 9.84 -17.71
CA GLN A 12 7.61 8.64 -18.31
C GLN A 12 8.88 8.21 -17.56
N GLY A 13 8.96 6.93 -17.20
CA GLY A 13 10.11 6.40 -16.47
C GLY A 13 9.81 5.11 -15.72
N LEU A 14 10.80 4.64 -14.95
CA LEU A 14 10.63 3.46 -14.10
C LEU A 14 9.73 3.83 -12.92
N LYS A 15 8.54 3.22 -12.88
CA LYS A 15 7.42 3.57 -12.01
C LYS A 15 7.82 3.80 -10.53
N LEU A 16 8.66 2.93 -9.97
CA LEU A 16 9.11 3.03 -8.57
C LEU A 16 10.00 4.26 -8.34
N ALA A 17 11.07 4.41 -9.13
CA ALA A 17 11.99 5.53 -9.00
C ALA A 17 11.28 6.87 -9.19
N THR A 18 10.39 6.95 -10.18
CA THR A 18 9.63 8.16 -10.46
C THR A 18 8.72 8.54 -9.29
N VAL A 19 7.91 7.61 -8.78
CA VAL A 19 7.01 7.89 -7.65
C VAL A 19 7.79 8.29 -6.40
N MET A 20 8.89 7.61 -6.08
CA MET A 20 9.73 7.98 -4.93
C MET A 20 10.33 9.39 -5.09
N SER A 21 10.83 9.72 -6.28
CA SER A 21 11.37 11.05 -6.55
C SER A 21 10.31 12.16 -6.47
N GLN A 22 9.08 11.88 -6.92
CA GLN A 22 7.98 12.84 -6.87
C GLN A 22 7.50 13.08 -5.46
N VAL A 23 7.34 12.02 -4.65
CA VAL A 23 6.99 12.14 -3.23
C VAL A 23 7.97 13.06 -2.52
N LYS A 24 9.26 12.90 -2.81
CA LYS A 24 10.31 13.75 -2.23
C LYS A 24 10.28 15.19 -2.74
N LYS A 25 10.03 15.39 -4.05
CA LYS A 25 10.00 16.73 -4.65
C LYS A 25 8.77 17.55 -4.27
N LEU A 26 7.63 16.89 -4.07
CA LEU A 26 6.34 17.54 -3.81
C LEU A 26 6.02 17.66 -2.32
N GLU A 27 6.84 17.07 -1.43
CA GLU A 27 6.62 17.02 0.02
C GLU A 27 5.18 16.61 0.40
N GLU A 28 4.60 15.72 -0.40
CA GLU A 28 3.23 15.25 -0.22
C GLU A 28 3.10 14.51 1.12
N SER A 29 2.16 14.96 1.95
CA SER A 29 1.91 14.33 3.26
C SER A 29 1.34 12.91 3.14
N VAL A 30 0.58 12.62 2.07
CA VAL A 30 -0.11 11.33 1.89
C VAL A 30 -0.06 10.85 0.44
N LEU A 31 0.58 9.70 0.21
CA LEU A 31 0.56 8.99 -1.07
C LEU A 31 -0.56 7.94 -1.09
N LYS A 32 -1.47 8.01 -2.07
CA LYS A 32 -2.52 7.00 -2.28
C LYS A 32 -2.22 6.16 -3.52
N LEU A 33 -2.19 4.84 -3.34
CA LEU A 33 -1.90 3.88 -4.42
C LEU A 33 -3.12 3.00 -4.69
N GLY A 34 -3.62 3.06 -5.93
CA GLY A 34 -4.66 2.16 -6.42
C GLY A 34 -4.09 0.80 -6.79
N GLN A 35 -4.60 -0.26 -6.17
CA GLN A 35 -4.24 -1.64 -6.48
C GLN A 35 -5.35 -2.29 -7.32
N LYS A 36 -4.99 -2.76 -8.51
CA LYS A 36 -5.87 -3.54 -9.37
C LYS A 36 -5.80 -5.01 -8.94
N LYS A 37 -6.95 -5.68 -8.86
CA LYS A 37 -7.00 -7.12 -8.55
C LYS A 37 -6.33 -7.88 -9.70
N PRO A 38 -5.33 -8.77 -9.44
CA PRO A 38 -4.79 -9.61 -10.50
C PRO A 38 -5.91 -10.50 -11.04
N SER A 39 -6.12 -10.48 -12.35
CA SER A 39 -7.05 -11.37 -13.04
C SER A 39 -6.48 -12.79 -13.02
N SER A 40 -7.30 -13.74 -12.57
CA SER A 40 -6.95 -15.10 -12.11
C SER A 40 -6.36 -16.06 -13.16
N ILE A 41 -6.02 -15.61 -14.38
CA ILE A 41 -5.75 -16.52 -15.50
C ILE A 41 -4.28 -16.50 -15.96
N LEU A 42 -3.48 -15.49 -15.58
CA LEU A 42 -2.12 -15.30 -16.15
C LEU A 42 -1.10 -14.63 -15.19
N SER A 43 -1.23 -14.75 -13.87
CA SER A 43 -0.37 -13.98 -12.94
C SER A 43 0.99 -14.65 -12.66
N CYS A 44 1.90 -14.65 -13.63
CA CYS A 44 3.34 -14.68 -13.36
C CYS A 44 3.85 -13.24 -13.13
N GLY A 45 3.33 -12.56 -12.11
CA GLY A 45 3.69 -11.16 -11.87
C GLY A 45 2.95 -10.52 -10.70
N SER A 46 3.49 -10.74 -9.50
CA SER A 46 3.21 -10.00 -8.26
C SER A 46 3.63 -8.52 -8.30
N SER A 47 4.06 -8.00 -9.45
CA SER A 47 4.80 -6.74 -9.59
C SER A 47 4.04 -5.50 -9.11
N THR A 48 2.71 -5.48 -9.23
CA THR A 48 1.90 -4.36 -8.72
C THR A 48 1.70 -4.40 -7.21
N GLU A 49 1.64 -5.61 -6.63
CA GLU A 49 1.56 -5.80 -5.18
C GLU A 49 2.90 -5.45 -4.56
N GLU A 50 3.99 -6.01 -5.09
CA GLU A 50 5.37 -5.70 -4.72
C GLU A 50 5.70 -4.21 -4.83
N PHE A 51 5.29 -3.54 -5.91
CA PHE A 51 5.44 -2.09 -6.07
C PHE A 51 4.73 -1.33 -4.92
N THR A 52 3.48 -1.70 -4.61
CA THR A 52 2.72 -1.00 -3.57
C THR A 52 3.32 -1.23 -2.20
N GLU A 53 3.76 -2.46 -1.92
CA GLU A 53 4.42 -2.80 -0.68
C GLU A 53 5.75 -2.06 -0.52
N HIS A 54 6.55 -1.97 -1.60
CA HIS A 54 7.80 -1.23 -1.60
C HIS A 54 7.56 0.25 -1.32
N CYS A 55 6.53 0.86 -1.91
CA CYS A 55 6.15 2.23 -1.60
C CYS A 55 5.71 2.39 -0.14
N ILE A 56 4.86 1.49 0.36
CA ILE A 56 4.38 1.53 1.75
C ILE A 56 5.53 1.46 2.75
N ASN A 57 6.54 0.66 2.46
CA ASN A 57 7.68 0.46 3.36
C ASN A 57 8.73 1.58 3.26
N ASN A 58 9.01 2.08 2.04
CA ASN A 58 10.18 2.94 1.80
C ASN A 58 9.87 4.40 1.50
N ALA A 59 8.62 4.78 1.18
CA ALA A 59 8.29 6.18 0.95
C ALA A 59 8.44 7.01 2.23
N GLU A 60 8.95 8.23 2.12
CA GLU A 60 9.15 9.13 3.27
C GLU A 60 7.80 9.63 3.85
N CYS A 61 6.71 9.55 3.08
CA CYS A 61 5.37 10.00 3.46
C CYS A 61 4.42 8.87 3.91
N LEU A 62 3.26 9.25 4.45
CA LEU A 62 2.20 8.29 4.77
C LEU A 62 1.65 7.68 3.47
N THR A 63 1.93 6.40 3.24
CA THR A 63 1.44 5.70 2.05
C THR A 63 0.28 4.76 2.37
N ILE A 64 -0.79 4.87 1.57
CA ILE A 64 -2.02 4.11 1.71
C ILE A 64 -2.31 3.36 0.40
N GLY A 65 -2.27 2.03 0.44
CA GLY A 65 -2.71 1.16 -0.65
C GLY A 65 -4.22 0.90 -0.55
N VAL A 66 -4.95 1.04 -1.65
CA VAL A 66 -6.41 0.82 -1.72
C VAL A 66 -6.73 -0.18 -2.82
N ARG A 67 -7.41 -1.27 -2.48
CA ARG A 67 -7.94 -2.24 -3.46
C ARG A 67 -9.43 -2.52 -3.25
N LYS A 68 -10.14 -2.82 -4.33
CA LYS A 68 -11.52 -3.34 -4.24
C LYS A 68 -11.49 -4.76 -3.63
N ARG A 69 -12.38 -5.04 -2.69
CA ARG A 69 -12.56 -6.39 -2.16
C ARG A 69 -13.17 -7.31 -3.26
N SER A 70 -13.06 -8.63 -3.11
CA SER A 70 -13.51 -9.59 -4.13
C SER A 70 -14.97 -9.40 -4.55
N GLN A 71 -15.27 -9.76 -5.79
CA GLN A 71 -16.64 -9.87 -6.34
C GLN A 71 -17.51 -10.63 -5.33
N GLY A 72 -18.49 -9.97 -4.72
CA GLY A 72 -19.37 -10.55 -3.69
C GLY A 72 -19.29 -9.90 -2.30
N MET A 73 -18.22 -9.16 -1.99
CA MET A 73 -18.12 -8.39 -0.75
C MET A 73 -17.95 -6.91 -1.07
N ASN A 74 -18.94 -6.08 -0.72
CA ASN A 74 -18.83 -4.63 -0.87
C ASN A 74 -17.74 -4.08 0.06
N GLY A 75 -16.96 -3.11 -0.43
CA GLY A 75 -15.92 -2.43 0.33
C GLY A 75 -14.53 -2.48 -0.28
N TYR A 76 -13.60 -1.81 0.40
CA TYR A 76 -12.21 -1.67 0.00
C TYR A 76 -11.30 -2.27 1.07
N LEU A 77 -10.20 -2.88 0.65
CA LEU A 77 -9.10 -3.18 1.56
C LEU A 77 -8.12 -2.01 1.52
N ILE A 78 -7.80 -1.51 2.70
CA ILE A 78 -6.83 -0.44 2.94
C ILE A 78 -5.59 -1.07 3.56
N ILE A 79 -4.44 -0.87 2.94
CA ILE A 79 -3.15 -1.37 3.41
C ILE A 79 -2.29 -0.16 3.76
N THR A 80 -1.75 -0.13 4.97
CA THR A 80 -0.86 0.92 5.46
C THR A 80 0.37 0.30 6.11
N ARG A 81 1.42 1.10 6.31
CA ARG A 81 2.67 0.66 6.96
C ARG A 81 2.42 0.02 8.34
N TRP A 82 1.50 0.60 9.10
CA TRP A 82 1.21 0.21 10.48
C TRP A 82 0.51 -1.15 10.61
N GLN A 83 -0.29 -1.55 9.61
CA GLN A 83 -0.97 -2.85 9.62
C GLN A 83 0.04 -4.02 9.65
N LYS A 84 1.17 -3.94 8.94
CA LYS A 84 2.19 -5.01 8.96
C LYS A 84 2.82 -5.20 10.33
N ASN A 85 3.11 -4.09 11.03
CA ASN A 85 3.66 -4.12 12.38
C ASN A 85 2.67 -4.71 13.40
N LEU A 86 1.37 -4.42 13.26
CA LEU A 86 0.32 -5.00 14.10
C LEU A 86 0.23 -6.52 13.97
N TRP A 87 0.36 -7.06 12.76
CA TRP A 87 0.39 -8.52 12.54
C TRP A 87 1.62 -9.18 13.16
N LEU A 88 2.79 -8.54 13.06
CA LEU A 88 4.00 -9.03 13.73
C LEU A 88 3.85 -9.02 15.26
N LEU A 89 3.26 -7.96 15.82
CA LEU A 89 2.99 -7.87 17.26
C LEU A 89 1.98 -8.93 17.72
N ALA A 90 0.89 -9.13 16.98
CA ALA A 90 -0.11 -10.15 17.29
C ALA A 90 0.49 -11.57 17.26
N THR A 91 1.31 -11.87 16.24
CA THR A 91 1.96 -13.19 16.13
C THR A 91 3.03 -13.40 17.21
N ALA A 92 3.75 -12.35 17.63
CA ALA A 92 4.66 -12.42 18.78
C ALA A 92 3.89 -12.67 20.08
N LEU A 93 2.81 -11.93 20.35
CA LEU A 93 1.93 -12.13 21.51
C LEU A 93 1.36 -13.54 21.58
N ILE A 94 0.87 -14.09 20.47
CA ILE A 94 0.34 -15.46 20.42
C ILE A 94 1.42 -16.49 20.73
N ARG A 95 2.66 -16.31 20.25
CA ARG A 95 3.78 -17.21 20.58
C ARG A 95 4.17 -17.12 22.04
N THR A 96 4.25 -15.91 22.60
CA THR A 96 4.58 -15.70 24.01
C THR A 96 3.49 -16.27 24.91
N LEU A 97 2.20 -16.08 24.60
CA LEU A 97 1.09 -16.69 25.34
C LEU A 97 1.12 -18.23 25.28
N LYS A 98 1.44 -18.82 24.12
CA LYS A 98 1.64 -20.27 23.98
C LYS A 98 2.86 -20.81 24.74
N PHE A 99 3.88 -19.99 24.93
CA PHE A 99 5.07 -20.34 25.71
C PHE A 99 4.82 -20.24 27.21
N VAL A 100 4.10 -19.20 27.67
CA VAL A 100 3.71 -19.02 29.08
C VAL A 100 2.66 -20.04 29.52
N ALA A 101 1.86 -20.57 28.59
CA ALA A 101 0.88 -21.62 28.85
C ALA A 101 1.43 -23.07 28.74
N ARG A 102 2.75 -23.24 28.59
CA ARG A 102 3.47 -24.51 28.73
C ARG A 102 4.33 -24.48 29.98
#